data_AF-A0A957EHK6-F1
#
_entry.id   AF-A0A957EHK6-F1
#
_cell.length_a   1.000
_cell.length_b   1.000
_cell.length_c   1.000
_cell.angle_alpha   90.00
_cell.angle_beta   90.00
_cell.angle_gamma   90.00
#
_symmetry.space_group_name_H-M   'P 1'
#
loop_
_entity.id
_entity.type
_entity.pdbx_description
1 polymer ?
#
loop_
_entity_poly.entity_id
_entity_poly.type
_entity_poly.pdbx_seq_one_letter_code
_entity_poly.pdbx_strand_id
1 'polypeptide(L)'
;MANNEQRLKLSKQSREKFESIRRIEQLQRMDPVEFEQFVGYLYQKQGFSVSTTVTSGDEGVDLVLRKGRRLGIVQCKRYAGTVGQPIVRDLYGAMMHNKADEAVLVTSGIISKPAEEWAKGKPIALIDGHELISWARRAQSPVGALPNIPWFTVSAVAAGALALGLLILGLLWGWRTFSDRTTTPPQPTLIADGTKPTATAVSSTPAPAATVTIAPAPGAIQVPRLTTAPTIDGRLDEWAGIPGITTPYVTASVNTWDGQIDLEATWQIGWDEQFLYLGVTVVDNIHVQTQEPKFAYQGDSLELQLDTDLRGDYEPKVSQDDYQFILSPGDFEKNRPGVFRFRGDDKNSMSEAPGTTTQIAAHATSSGYVVEAAIPWADIFTTPSAGLTLGAALSTNDNDTPETAVQEVMFSHVSTRKWRDPTSWGTLTLQP
;
A
#
# COMPACT_ATOMS: atom_id res chain seq x y z
N MET A 1 30.24 -23.48 9.65
CA MET A 1 30.96 -22.24 9.29
C MET A 1 32.12 -21.97 10.26
N ALA A 2 33.28 -22.63 10.12
CA ALA A 2 34.40 -22.36 11.04
C ALA A 2 35.79 -22.17 10.40
N ASN A 3 35.94 -22.25 9.06
CA ASN A 3 37.28 -22.24 8.46
C ASN A 3 37.53 -21.16 7.38
N ASN A 4 36.61 -20.21 7.12
CA ASN A 4 36.84 -19.19 6.09
C ASN A 4 36.17 -17.82 6.34
N GLU A 5 35.87 -17.48 7.60
CA GLU A 5 35.38 -16.14 7.97
C GLU A 5 36.58 -15.23 8.27
N GLN A 6 36.73 -14.13 7.53
CA GLN A 6 37.73 -13.10 7.84
C GLN A 6 37.04 -11.87 8.41
N ARG A 7 37.49 -11.37 9.57
CA ARG A 7 36.90 -10.16 10.16
C ARG A 7 37.02 -8.98 9.19
N LEU A 8 35.90 -8.31 8.93
CA LEU A 8 35.87 -7.14 8.04
C LEU A 8 36.75 -6.02 8.61
N LYS A 9 37.84 -5.70 7.91
CA LYS A 9 38.75 -4.60 8.23
C LYS A 9 38.62 -3.51 7.18
N LEU A 10 38.19 -2.32 7.61
CA LEU A 10 38.03 -1.16 6.74
C LEU A 10 39.18 -0.19 6.92
N SER A 11 39.71 0.32 5.81
CA SER A 11 40.72 1.39 5.85
C SER A 11 40.11 2.69 6.39
N LYS A 12 40.95 3.62 6.88
CA LYS A 12 40.48 4.95 7.30
C LYS A 12 39.78 5.69 6.16
N GLN A 13 40.33 5.60 4.95
CA GLN A 13 39.78 6.20 3.74
C GLN A 13 38.41 5.62 3.37
N SER A 14 38.25 4.29 3.47
CA SER A 14 36.96 3.62 3.22
C SER A 14 35.89 4.09 4.19
N ARG A 15 36.23 4.27 5.48
CA ARG A 15 35.30 4.77 6.50
C ARG A 15 34.87 6.20 6.21
N GLU A 16 35.81 7.10 5.92
CA GLU A 16 35.51 8.49 5.56
C GLU A 16 34.64 8.56 4.30
N LYS A 17 34.95 7.74 3.28
CA LYS A 17 34.11 7.62 2.08
C LYS A 17 32.69 7.17 2.44
N PHE A 18 32.55 6.13 3.24
CA PHE A 18 31.25 5.59 3.66
C PHE A 18 30.43 6.57 4.51
N GLU A 19 31.08 7.41 5.31
CA GLU A 19 30.45 8.53 6.02
C GLU A 19 29.96 9.63 5.06
N SER A 20 30.36 9.67 3.79
CA SER A 20 29.84 10.64 2.82
C SER A 20 28.64 10.14 1.99
N ILE A 21 28.25 8.87 2.14
CA ILE A 21 27.19 8.25 1.33
C ILE A 21 25.81 8.73 1.80
N ARG A 22 25.01 9.27 0.87
CA ARG A 22 23.68 9.88 1.11
C ARG A 22 22.64 9.59 0.04
N ARG A 23 23.04 9.15 -1.15
CA ARG A 23 22.16 8.99 -2.31
C ARG A 23 22.38 7.64 -3.00
N ILE A 24 21.34 7.14 -3.66
CA ILE A 24 21.32 5.80 -4.24
C ILE A 24 22.37 5.66 -5.35
N GLU A 25 22.65 6.73 -6.09
CA GLU A 25 23.63 6.74 -7.17
C GLU A 25 25.05 6.60 -6.62
N GLN A 26 25.30 6.92 -5.34
CA GLN A 26 26.58 6.65 -4.71
C GLN A 26 26.74 5.16 -4.39
N LEU A 27 25.64 4.45 -4.03
CA LEU A 27 25.65 3.00 -3.86
C LEU A 27 25.85 2.27 -5.19
N GLN A 28 25.14 2.70 -6.22
CA GLN A 28 25.21 2.07 -7.55
C GLN A 28 26.57 2.29 -8.24
N ARG A 29 27.31 3.35 -7.87
CA ARG A 29 28.68 3.60 -8.33
C ARG A 29 29.74 2.78 -7.60
N MET A 30 29.42 2.15 -6.47
CA MET A 30 30.35 1.23 -5.79
C MET A 30 30.59 0.01 -6.67
N ASP A 31 31.79 -0.56 -6.61
CA ASP A 31 31.96 -1.94 -7.05
C ASP A 31 31.28 -2.91 -6.07
N PRO A 32 30.98 -4.16 -6.46
CA PRO A 32 30.29 -5.11 -5.60
C PRO A 32 30.97 -5.33 -4.24
N VAL A 33 32.30 -5.40 -4.21
CA VAL A 33 33.08 -5.62 -2.98
C VAL A 33 32.99 -4.39 -2.07
N GLU A 34 33.08 -3.19 -2.65
CA GLU A 34 32.89 -1.95 -1.92
C GLU A 34 31.48 -1.81 -1.34
N PHE A 35 30.46 -2.27 -2.07
CA PHE A 35 29.08 -2.30 -1.60
C PHE A 35 28.90 -3.25 -0.39
N GLU A 36 29.47 -4.46 -0.44
CA GLU A 36 29.50 -5.39 0.70
C GLU A 36 30.22 -4.78 1.91
N GLN A 37 31.36 -4.13 1.69
CA GLN A 37 32.11 -3.44 2.74
C GLN A 37 31.31 -2.30 3.36
N PHE A 38 30.52 -1.57 2.56
CA PHE A 38 29.64 -0.51 3.04
C PHE A 38 28.49 -1.05 3.91
N VAL A 39 27.83 -2.12 3.48
CA VAL A 39 26.80 -2.80 4.28
C VAL A 39 27.40 -3.30 5.60
N GLY A 40 28.57 -3.94 5.53
CA GLY A 40 29.29 -4.40 6.71
C GLY A 40 29.72 -3.27 7.65
N TYR A 41 30.13 -2.12 7.11
CA TYR A 41 30.42 -0.92 7.88
C TYR A 41 29.22 -0.44 8.70
N LEU A 42 28.04 -0.40 8.09
CA LEU A 42 26.83 0.03 8.77
C LEU A 42 26.44 -0.94 9.91
N TYR A 43 26.59 -2.26 9.70
CA TYR A 43 26.40 -3.24 10.77
C TYR A 43 27.45 -3.10 11.88
N GLN A 44 28.72 -2.80 11.56
CA GLN A 44 29.74 -2.51 12.57
C GLN A 44 29.37 -1.31 13.44
N LYS A 45 28.82 -0.23 12.86
CA LYS A 45 28.35 0.95 13.62
C LYS A 45 27.21 0.62 14.58
N GLN A 46 26.42 -0.41 14.31
CA GLN A 46 25.38 -0.92 15.22
C GLN A 46 25.89 -1.93 16.27
N GLY A 47 27.21 -2.15 16.33
CA GLY A 47 27.84 -3.01 17.33
C GLY A 47 27.86 -4.50 16.97
N PHE A 48 27.70 -4.86 15.69
CA PHE A 48 27.88 -6.24 15.24
C PHE A 48 29.35 -6.56 15.01
N SER A 49 29.75 -7.80 15.31
CA SER A 49 30.96 -8.36 14.76
C SER A 49 30.67 -8.85 13.35
N VAL A 50 31.36 -8.27 12.36
CA VAL A 50 31.15 -8.55 10.93
C VAL A 50 32.37 -9.25 10.35
N SER A 51 32.14 -10.36 9.67
CA SER A 51 33.14 -11.11 8.90
C SER A 51 32.70 -11.22 7.43
N THR A 52 33.66 -11.21 6.51
CA THR A 52 33.46 -11.55 5.10
C THR A 52 33.78 -13.02 4.87
N THR A 53 33.09 -13.62 3.92
CA THR A 53 33.35 -14.96 3.38
C THR A 53 34.31 -14.85 2.20
N VAL A 54 35.32 -15.71 2.12
CA VAL A 54 36.37 -15.62 1.08
C VAL A 54 36.09 -16.55 -0.12
N THR A 55 35.14 -17.48 -0.02
CA THR A 55 34.85 -18.46 -1.08
C THR A 55 33.61 -18.08 -1.86
N SER A 56 33.74 -18.04 -3.18
CA SER A 56 32.63 -17.97 -4.14
C SER A 56 31.76 -19.24 -4.18
N GLY A 57 31.86 -20.11 -3.17
CA GLY A 57 31.14 -21.38 -3.02
C GLY A 57 30.09 -21.37 -1.91
N ASP A 58 29.93 -20.26 -1.20
CA ASP A 58 29.18 -20.16 0.05
C ASP A 58 27.69 -19.84 -0.20
N GLU A 59 27.14 -20.30 -1.33
CA GLU A 59 25.74 -20.10 -1.76
C GLU A 59 25.32 -18.62 -1.86
N GLY A 60 26.28 -17.71 -2.01
CA GLY A 60 26.05 -16.27 -2.18
C GLY A 60 25.87 -15.50 -0.87
N VAL A 61 26.44 -15.98 0.24
CA VAL A 61 26.61 -15.20 1.48
C VAL A 61 27.85 -14.32 1.37
N ASP A 62 27.70 -13.02 1.59
CA ASP A 62 28.78 -12.04 1.48
C ASP A 62 29.29 -11.57 2.86
N LEU A 63 28.38 -11.49 3.85
CA LEU A 63 28.74 -11.15 5.24
C LEU A 63 28.16 -12.14 6.25
N VAL A 64 28.91 -12.35 7.32
CA VAL A 64 28.47 -13.06 8.52
C VAL A 64 28.44 -12.08 9.68
N LEU A 65 27.30 -12.02 10.36
CA LEU A 65 27.04 -11.13 11.49
C LEU A 65 26.97 -11.93 12.79
N ARG A 66 27.64 -11.44 13.83
CA ARG A 66 27.54 -11.99 15.19
C ARG A 66 27.26 -10.89 16.21
N LYS A 67 26.23 -11.11 17.04
CA LYS A 67 25.90 -10.25 18.19
C LYS A 67 25.36 -11.12 19.31
N GLY A 68 26.12 -11.22 20.40
CA GLY A 68 25.86 -12.20 21.46
C GLY A 68 25.98 -13.64 20.96
N ARG A 69 24.95 -14.46 21.18
CA ARG A 69 24.91 -15.88 20.77
C ARG A 69 24.34 -16.11 19.37
N ARG A 70 23.89 -15.06 18.69
CA ARG A 70 23.14 -15.17 17.43
C ARG A 70 24.04 -15.00 16.21
N LEU A 71 23.69 -15.73 15.16
CA LEU A 71 24.38 -15.80 13.87
C LEU A 71 23.44 -15.33 12.76
N GLY A 72 23.83 -14.28 12.04
CA GLY A 72 23.13 -13.82 10.84
C GLY A 72 24.01 -13.94 9.60
N ILE A 73 23.40 -14.15 8.44
CA ILE A 73 24.06 -14.08 7.13
C ILE A 73 23.49 -12.93 6.31
N VAL A 74 24.32 -12.29 5.49
CA VAL A 74 23.89 -11.22 4.59
C VAL A 74 24.29 -11.56 3.18
N GLN A 75 23.35 -11.42 2.25
CA GLN A 75 23.62 -11.40 0.83
C GLN A 75 23.41 -9.99 0.30
N CYS A 76 24.42 -9.46 -0.35
CA CYS A 76 24.45 -8.18 -1.01
C CYS A 76 24.27 -8.38 -2.52
N LYS A 77 23.30 -7.67 -3.10
CA LYS A 77 23.10 -7.60 -4.56
C LYS A 77 23.24 -6.17 -5.01
N ARG A 78 24.42 -5.81 -5.50
CA ARG A 78 24.60 -4.53 -6.19
C ARG A 78 23.93 -4.58 -7.56
N TYR A 79 22.68 -4.17 -7.60
CA TYR A 79 21.77 -4.28 -8.74
C TYR A 79 21.06 -2.95 -9.00
N ALA A 80 20.89 -2.57 -10.27
CA ALA A 80 20.15 -1.35 -10.64
C ALA A 80 18.65 -1.63 -10.92
N GLY A 81 18.29 -2.91 -11.11
CA GLY A 81 16.91 -3.33 -11.36
C GLY A 81 16.22 -3.92 -10.13
N THR A 82 15.19 -4.72 -10.38
CA THR A 82 14.39 -5.36 -9.31
C THR A 82 14.93 -6.74 -8.94
N VAL A 83 15.10 -7.01 -7.65
CA VAL A 83 15.45 -8.33 -7.11
C VAL A 83 14.17 -9.17 -6.93
N GLY A 84 14.11 -10.29 -7.66
CA GLY A 84 12.97 -11.20 -7.63
C GLY A 84 13.01 -12.25 -6.53
N GLN A 85 11.86 -12.89 -6.30
CA GLN A 85 11.68 -13.98 -5.34
C GLN A 85 12.73 -15.11 -5.38
N PRO A 86 13.26 -15.56 -6.55
CA PRO A 86 14.25 -16.63 -6.58
C PRO A 86 15.47 -16.35 -5.70
N ILE A 87 15.96 -15.09 -5.67
CA ILE A 87 17.13 -14.71 -4.88
C ILE A 87 16.84 -14.82 -3.37
N VAL A 88 15.65 -14.41 -2.93
CA VAL A 88 15.23 -14.54 -1.52
C VAL A 88 15.09 -16.00 -1.12
N ARG A 89 14.59 -16.85 -2.02
CA ARG A 89 14.47 -18.30 -1.79
C ARG A 89 15.83 -18.97 -1.64
N ASP A 90 16.78 -18.61 -2.49
CA ASP A 90 18.12 -19.17 -2.46
C ASP A 90 18.85 -18.73 -1.17
N LEU A 91 18.70 -17.47 -0.77
CA LEU A 91 19.22 -16.96 0.51
C LEU A 91 18.66 -17.71 1.72
N TYR A 92 17.37 -18.06 1.71
CA TYR A 92 16.78 -18.88 2.77
C TYR A 92 17.39 -20.29 2.83
N GLY A 93 17.70 -20.88 1.68
CA GLY A 93 18.44 -22.15 1.59
C GLY A 93 19.81 -22.04 2.27
N ALA A 94 20.56 -20.97 1.93
CA ALA A 94 21.85 -20.68 2.53
C ALA A 94 21.76 -20.47 4.04
N MET A 95 20.71 -19.80 4.54
CA MET A 95 20.47 -19.59 5.96
C MET A 95 20.33 -20.92 6.71
N MET A 96 19.52 -21.83 6.17
CA MET A 96 19.29 -23.16 6.75
C MET A 96 20.54 -24.03 6.70
N HIS A 97 21.27 -24.02 5.57
CA HIS A 97 22.55 -24.74 5.42
C HIS A 97 23.57 -24.29 6.46
N ASN A 98 23.68 -22.98 6.64
CA ASN A 98 24.64 -22.36 7.53
C ASN A 98 24.22 -22.35 9.00
N LYS A 99 23.00 -22.81 9.31
CA LYS A 99 22.40 -22.78 10.66
C LYS A 99 22.40 -21.37 11.25
N ALA A 100 22.19 -20.38 10.39
CA ALA A 100 22.02 -19.01 10.81
C ALA A 100 20.62 -18.84 11.42
N ASP A 101 20.51 -18.00 12.44
CA ASP A 101 19.23 -17.66 13.05
C ASP A 101 18.38 -16.81 12.10
N GLU A 102 19.04 -16.00 11.27
CA GLU A 102 18.42 -15.03 10.35
C GLU A 102 19.27 -14.82 9.09
N ALA A 103 18.62 -14.37 8.02
CA ALA A 103 19.26 -13.88 6.81
C ALA A 103 18.81 -12.46 6.46
N VAL A 104 19.68 -11.72 5.78
CA VAL A 104 19.36 -10.39 5.28
C VAL A 104 19.75 -10.30 3.81
N LEU A 105 18.80 -9.93 2.96
CA LEU A 105 19.10 -9.52 1.59
C LEU A 105 19.23 -8.00 1.55
N VAL A 106 20.36 -7.50 1.06
CA VAL A 106 20.61 -6.06 0.87
C VAL A 106 20.86 -5.78 -0.60
N THR A 107 20.16 -4.84 -1.22
CA THR A 107 20.35 -4.46 -2.62
C THR A 107 20.53 -2.97 -2.81
N SER A 108 21.18 -2.55 -3.90
CA SER A 108 21.21 -1.13 -4.33
C SER A 108 20.04 -0.74 -5.24
N GLY A 109 19.16 -1.70 -5.55
CA GLY A 109 17.96 -1.54 -6.39
C GLY A 109 16.69 -1.74 -5.58
N ILE A 110 15.62 -2.22 -6.21
CA ILE A 110 14.30 -2.43 -5.60
C ILE A 110 14.06 -3.93 -5.38
N ILE A 111 13.22 -4.31 -4.41
CA ILE A 111 12.83 -5.70 -4.18
C ILE A 111 11.40 -5.91 -4.69
N SER A 112 11.13 -7.03 -5.37
CA SER A 112 9.80 -7.27 -5.94
C SER A 112 8.78 -7.67 -4.88
N LYS A 113 7.52 -7.30 -5.08
CA LYS A 113 6.40 -7.70 -4.22
C LYS A 113 6.30 -9.23 -3.99
N PRO A 114 6.49 -10.11 -5.00
CA PRO A 114 6.57 -11.55 -4.75
C PRO A 114 7.71 -11.98 -3.83
N ALA A 115 8.85 -11.27 -3.87
CA ALA A 115 9.99 -11.53 -3.00
C ALA A 115 9.68 -11.15 -1.55
N GLU A 116 9.02 -10.00 -1.35
CA GLU A 116 8.53 -9.55 -0.04
C GLU A 116 7.48 -10.50 0.54
N GLU A 117 6.48 -10.87 -0.26
CA GLU A 117 5.44 -11.82 0.14
C GLU A 117 6.04 -13.17 0.52
N TRP A 118 7.05 -13.62 -0.21
CA TRP A 118 7.71 -14.87 0.12
C TRP A 118 8.53 -14.77 1.41
N ALA A 119 9.14 -13.62 1.73
CA ALA A 119 9.86 -13.42 2.98
C ALA A 119 8.94 -13.32 4.21
N LYS A 120 7.65 -12.96 4.05
CA LYS A 120 6.71 -12.82 5.17
C LYS A 120 6.68 -14.06 6.07
N GLY A 121 6.78 -13.82 7.37
CA GLY A 121 6.77 -14.84 8.41
C GLY A 121 8.04 -15.71 8.48
N LYS A 122 9.08 -15.41 7.70
CA LYS A 122 10.38 -16.09 7.74
C LYS A 122 11.42 -15.20 8.41
N PRO A 123 12.49 -15.76 8.98
CA PRO A 123 13.61 -14.99 9.54
C PRO A 123 14.51 -14.43 8.43
N ILE A 124 13.91 -13.71 7.47
CA ILE A 124 14.61 -13.04 6.38
C ILE A 124 14.20 -11.56 6.40
N ALA A 125 15.19 -10.68 6.52
CA ALA A 125 15.00 -9.25 6.30
C ALA A 125 15.38 -8.88 4.86
N LEU A 126 14.66 -7.91 4.31
CA LEU A 126 14.84 -7.42 2.96
C LEU A 126 15.12 -5.93 3.07
N ILE A 127 16.28 -5.48 2.57
CA ILE A 127 16.72 -4.09 2.62
C ILE A 127 17.03 -3.65 1.19
N ASP A 128 16.21 -2.74 0.66
CA ASP A 128 16.43 -2.19 -0.66
C ASP A 128 17.38 -0.99 -0.65
N GLY A 129 17.68 -0.43 -1.83
CA GLY A 129 18.63 0.67 -1.95
C GLY A 129 18.19 1.93 -1.21
N HIS A 130 16.88 2.16 -1.11
CA HIS A 130 16.32 3.31 -0.41
C HIS A 130 16.40 3.13 1.10
N GLU A 131 16.06 1.94 1.61
CA GLU A 131 16.21 1.60 3.02
C GLU A 131 17.67 1.64 3.46
N LEU A 132 18.60 1.16 2.63
CA LEU A 132 20.03 1.20 2.89
C LEU A 132 20.58 2.64 2.98
N ILE A 133 20.13 3.56 2.12
CA ILE A 133 20.47 4.99 2.22
C ILE A 133 19.89 5.62 3.49
N SER A 134 18.66 5.28 3.84
CA SER A 134 18.04 5.77 5.07
C SER A 134 18.86 5.34 6.30
N TRP A 135 19.39 4.12 6.28
CA TRP A 135 20.28 3.62 7.31
C TRP A 135 21.62 4.36 7.32
N ALA A 136 22.22 4.59 6.16
CA ALA A 136 23.46 5.34 6.02
C ALA A 136 23.36 6.76 6.61
N ARG A 137 22.25 7.46 6.37
CA ARG A 137 21.99 8.81 6.91
C ARG A 137 21.87 8.77 8.44
N ARG A 138 21.09 7.82 8.97
CA ARG A 138 20.87 7.66 10.42
C ARG A 138 22.13 7.27 11.19
N ALA A 139 23.02 6.48 10.59
CA ALA A 139 24.28 6.06 11.21
C ALA A 139 25.26 7.22 11.52
N GLN A 140 24.89 8.47 11.16
CA GLN A 140 25.73 9.65 11.25
C GLN A 140 25.17 10.76 12.15
N SER A 141 23.95 10.60 12.67
CA SER A 141 23.36 11.53 13.62
C SER A 141 24.00 11.38 15.00
N PRO A 142 24.51 12.47 15.64
CA PRO A 142 25.00 12.40 16.99
C PRO A 142 23.81 12.39 17.97
N VAL A 143 23.70 11.27 18.70
CA VAL A 143 22.84 11.03 19.87
C VAL A 143 21.37 10.70 19.56
N GLY A 144 20.94 9.51 20.01
CA GLY A 144 19.77 9.44 20.88
C GLY A 144 18.50 8.72 20.42
N ALA A 145 18.44 8.04 19.29
CA ALA A 145 17.41 7.04 19.00
C ALA A 145 17.82 6.23 17.77
N LEU A 146 18.31 5.01 17.96
CA LEU A 146 18.39 4.05 16.86
C LEU A 146 17.00 3.40 16.76
N PRO A 147 16.14 3.73 15.77
CA PRO A 147 14.98 2.89 15.52
C PRO A 147 15.45 1.48 15.16
N ASN A 148 14.67 0.46 15.56
CA ASN A 148 14.88 -0.95 15.25
C ASN A 148 15.01 -1.13 13.73
N ILE A 149 16.24 -1.27 13.24
CA ILE A 149 16.50 -1.91 11.95
C ILE A 149 16.34 -3.41 12.21
N PRO A 150 15.68 -4.20 11.33
CA PRO A 150 15.18 -5.53 11.66
C PRO A 150 16.24 -6.40 12.35
N TRP A 151 16.11 -6.50 13.66
CA TRP A 151 16.61 -7.59 14.48
C TRP A 151 15.42 -8.48 14.89
N PHE A 152 14.20 -7.94 15.09
CA PHE A 152 12.89 -8.63 15.11
C PHE A 152 11.72 -7.65 14.91
N THR A 153 10.75 -8.03 14.05
CA THR A 153 9.31 -8.02 14.37
C THR A 153 8.72 -9.36 13.93
N VAL A 154 8.65 -10.32 14.85
CA VAL A 154 7.68 -11.41 14.77
C VAL A 154 6.90 -11.41 16.09
N SER A 155 5.65 -10.93 16.00
CA SER A 155 4.53 -11.05 16.95
C SER A 155 4.78 -10.79 18.44
N ALA A 156 4.28 -9.64 18.93
CA ALA A 156 3.77 -9.52 20.30
C ALA A 156 2.23 -9.59 20.28
N VAL A 157 1.71 -10.78 20.00
CA VAL A 157 0.40 -11.23 20.51
C VAL A 157 0.71 -12.12 21.71
N ALA A 158 1.04 -11.55 22.87
CA ALA A 158 1.12 -12.24 24.17
C ALA A 158 1.47 -11.27 25.32
N ALA A 159 0.59 -10.30 25.61
CA ALA A 159 0.60 -9.58 26.88
C ALA A 159 -0.82 -9.12 27.23
N GLY A 160 -1.74 -10.08 27.39
CA GLY A 160 -3.14 -9.82 27.72
C GLY A 160 -3.92 -11.05 28.17
N ALA A 161 -3.25 -12.09 28.70
CA ALA A 161 -3.90 -13.32 29.15
C ALA A 161 -3.31 -13.88 30.45
N LEU A 162 -2.79 -13.02 31.33
CA LEU A 162 -2.35 -13.39 32.68
C LEU A 162 -2.84 -12.36 33.70
N ALA A 163 -4.16 -12.20 33.78
CA ALA A 163 -4.82 -11.53 34.90
C ALA A 163 -6.31 -11.89 34.96
N LEU A 164 -6.65 -13.17 35.08
CA LEU A 164 -7.91 -13.59 35.71
C LEU A 164 -7.84 -15.08 36.06
N GLY A 165 -6.95 -15.40 37.00
CA GLY A 165 -7.19 -16.51 37.90
C GLY A 165 -8.01 -16.00 39.07
N LEU A 166 -9.28 -16.42 39.16
CA LEU A 166 -9.94 -16.95 40.35
C LEU A 166 -11.47 -16.95 40.18
N LEU A 167 -12.09 -18.07 40.59
CA LEU A 167 -13.53 -18.37 40.75
C LEU A 167 -14.25 -18.72 39.43
N ILE A 168 -14.78 -19.92 39.19
CA ILE A 168 -15.50 -20.83 40.10
C ILE A 168 -15.28 -22.30 39.67
N LEU A 169 -15.03 -23.11 40.71
CA LEU A 169 -15.14 -24.56 40.86
C LEU A 169 -16.04 -25.34 39.89
N GLY A 170 -15.51 -26.50 39.47
CA GLY A 170 -16.13 -27.79 39.80
C GLY A 170 -16.94 -28.48 38.70
N LEU A 171 -16.73 -29.80 38.61
CA LEU A 171 -17.45 -30.80 37.79
C LEU A 171 -16.84 -31.00 36.39
N LEU A 172 -16.32 -32.16 35.99
CA LEU A 172 -16.30 -33.51 36.54
C LEU A 172 -15.10 -34.25 35.93
N TRP A 173 -14.42 -35.02 36.78
CA TRP A 173 -13.46 -36.05 36.39
C TRP A 173 -14.09 -37.13 35.51
N GLY A 174 -13.29 -37.74 34.61
CA GLY A 174 -13.60 -39.07 34.11
C GLY A 174 -12.98 -39.47 32.77
N TRP A 175 -11.68 -39.81 32.76
CA TRP A 175 -11.08 -40.82 31.87
C TRP A 175 -11.99 -42.09 31.78
N ARG A 176 -12.03 -42.96 30.76
CA ARG A 176 -11.06 -43.43 29.75
C ARG A 176 -11.79 -44.45 28.83
N THR A 177 -11.33 -44.58 27.58
CA THR A 177 -11.22 -45.79 26.71
C THR A 177 -12.43 -46.73 26.49
N PHE A 178 -12.77 -47.06 25.24
CA PHE A 178 -12.26 -48.24 24.50
C PHE A 178 -13.13 -48.54 23.25
N SER A 179 -12.44 -48.61 22.11
CA SER A 179 -12.56 -49.46 20.91
C SER A 179 -13.90 -49.79 20.22
N ASP A 180 -13.84 -49.58 18.90
CA ASP A 180 -14.33 -50.40 17.77
C ASP A 180 -15.74 -50.99 17.80
N ARG A 181 -16.50 -50.62 16.76
CA ARG A 181 -17.23 -51.58 15.93
C ARG A 181 -17.57 -51.00 14.55
N THR A 182 -16.98 -51.66 13.56
CA THR A 182 -17.40 -51.87 12.17
C THR A 182 -18.92 -51.87 11.94
N THR A 183 -19.41 -51.25 10.86
CA THR A 183 -19.85 -51.91 9.60
C THR A 183 -20.66 -50.97 8.70
N THR A 184 -20.13 -50.78 7.49
CA THR A 184 -20.75 -50.71 6.14
C THR A 184 -22.12 -50.04 5.91
N PRO A 185 -22.26 -49.19 4.86
CA PRO A 185 -23.51 -48.51 4.50
C PRO A 185 -24.36 -49.34 3.51
N PRO A 186 -25.69 -49.13 3.44
CA PRO A 186 -26.48 -49.54 2.29
C PRO A 186 -26.72 -48.37 1.32
N GLN A 187 -26.53 -48.66 0.03
CA GLN A 187 -27.03 -47.91 -1.13
C GLN A 187 -28.30 -48.64 -1.69
N PRO A 188 -28.95 -48.15 -2.76
CA PRO A 188 -30.25 -47.48 -2.77
C PRO A 188 -31.41 -48.36 -3.26
N THR A 189 -32.65 -48.00 -2.92
CA THR A 189 -33.86 -48.58 -3.55
C THR A 189 -34.72 -47.47 -4.14
N LEU A 190 -34.90 -47.51 -5.46
CA LEU A 190 -35.88 -46.76 -6.22
C LEU A 190 -37.27 -47.38 -6.01
N ILE A 191 -38.24 -46.58 -5.55
CA ILE A 191 -39.66 -46.84 -5.80
C ILE A 191 -40.32 -45.50 -6.16
N ALA A 192 -40.94 -45.49 -7.33
CA ALA A 192 -41.85 -44.45 -7.78
C ALA A 192 -43.17 -44.58 -7.02
N ASP A 193 -43.77 -43.46 -6.59
CA ASP A 193 -45.17 -43.24 -6.89
C ASP A 193 -45.55 -41.77 -6.76
N GLY A 194 -46.46 -41.34 -7.63
CA GLY A 194 -46.94 -39.98 -7.68
C GLY A 194 -47.83 -39.62 -6.50
N THR A 195 -47.68 -38.40 -6.00
CA THR A 195 -48.79 -37.59 -5.46
C THR A 195 -48.27 -36.17 -5.26
N LYS A 196 -48.95 -35.21 -5.88
CA LYS A 196 -48.74 -33.77 -5.74
C LYS A 196 -49.42 -33.28 -4.46
N PRO A 197 -48.73 -32.53 -3.59
CA PRO A 197 -49.41 -31.60 -2.69
C PRO A 197 -49.06 -30.15 -3.04
N THR A 198 -50.12 -29.35 -3.04
CA THR A 198 -50.23 -27.90 -3.10
C THR A 198 -49.16 -27.17 -2.27
N ALA A 199 -48.42 -26.26 -2.90
CA ALA A 199 -47.53 -25.33 -2.21
C ALA A 199 -48.33 -24.20 -1.55
N THR A 200 -48.33 -24.17 -0.22
CA THR A 200 -48.77 -23.02 0.57
C THR A 200 -47.67 -21.97 0.50
N ALA A 201 -47.94 -20.82 -0.10
CA ALA A 201 -47.02 -19.69 -0.13
C ALA A 201 -46.88 -19.11 1.29
N VAL A 202 -45.69 -19.25 1.88
CA VAL A 202 -45.32 -18.53 3.10
C VAL A 202 -44.77 -17.18 2.66
N SER A 203 -45.59 -16.13 2.81
CA SER A 203 -45.14 -14.75 2.64
C SER A 203 -44.28 -14.36 3.84
N SER A 204 -42.96 -14.48 3.71
CA SER A 204 -42.01 -13.88 4.64
C SER A 204 -41.68 -12.47 4.15
N THR A 205 -42.34 -11.46 4.72
CA THR A 205 -41.87 -10.08 4.64
C THR A 205 -40.52 -10.00 5.38
N PRO A 206 -39.41 -9.58 4.75
CA PRO A 206 -38.15 -9.40 5.47
C PRO A 206 -38.33 -8.30 6.52
N ALA A 207 -37.84 -8.54 7.74
CA ALA A 207 -37.68 -7.48 8.72
C ALA A 207 -36.75 -6.40 8.14
N PRO A 208 -37.00 -5.09 8.39
CA PRO A 208 -36.12 -4.05 7.92
C PRO A 208 -34.70 -4.30 8.45
N ALA A 209 -33.72 -4.31 7.54
CA ALA A 209 -32.32 -4.46 7.88
C ALA A 209 -31.94 -3.40 8.92
N ALA A 210 -31.24 -3.80 9.97
CA ALA A 210 -30.74 -2.88 10.99
C ALA A 210 -29.89 -1.81 10.30
N THR A 211 -30.33 -0.56 10.35
CA THR A 211 -29.58 0.55 9.79
C THR A 211 -28.32 0.74 10.63
N VAL A 212 -27.16 0.34 10.09
CA VAL A 212 -25.87 0.65 10.69
C VAL A 212 -25.78 2.17 10.80
N THR A 213 -25.81 2.69 12.02
CA THR A 213 -25.61 4.11 12.29
C THR A 213 -24.12 4.39 12.24
N ILE A 214 -23.61 4.73 11.06
CA ILE A 214 -22.24 5.21 10.90
C ILE A 214 -22.19 6.59 11.56
N ALA A 215 -21.30 6.77 12.54
CA ALA A 215 -21.02 8.09 13.12
C ALA A 215 -20.58 9.05 11.99
N PRO A 216 -20.83 10.36 12.07
CA PRO A 216 -20.39 11.29 11.04
C PRO A 216 -18.89 11.12 10.82
N ALA A 217 -18.51 10.67 9.62
CA ALA A 217 -17.12 10.48 9.26
C ALA A 217 -16.42 11.85 9.18
N PRO A 218 -15.21 12.00 9.75
CA PRO A 218 -14.37 13.14 9.43
C PRO A 218 -14.23 13.28 7.90
N GLY A 219 -14.29 14.50 7.37
CA GLY A 219 -14.20 14.73 5.92
C GLY A 219 -15.50 14.53 5.14
N ALA A 220 -16.67 14.70 5.77
CA ALA A 220 -17.94 14.66 5.05
C ALA A 220 -18.05 15.79 4.00
N ILE A 221 -18.35 15.42 2.76
CA ILE A 221 -18.52 16.28 1.60
C ILE A 221 -20.01 16.34 1.24
N GLN A 222 -20.53 17.55 1.06
CA GLN A 222 -21.89 17.79 0.56
C GLN A 222 -21.79 18.19 -0.91
N VAL A 223 -22.38 17.41 -1.81
CA VAL A 223 -22.25 17.61 -3.27
C VAL A 223 -23.54 18.21 -3.82
N PRO A 224 -23.56 19.49 -4.24
CA PRO A 224 -24.74 20.12 -4.82
C PRO A 224 -25.16 19.46 -6.13
N ARG A 225 -26.48 19.37 -6.37
CA ARG A 225 -27.01 19.04 -7.69
C ARG A 225 -26.80 20.22 -8.64
N LEU A 226 -26.23 19.96 -9.81
CA LEU A 226 -26.03 20.96 -10.85
C LEU A 226 -27.26 21.01 -11.75
N THR A 227 -27.82 22.20 -11.95
CA THR A 227 -28.96 22.40 -12.85
C THR A 227 -28.54 22.58 -14.31
N THR A 228 -27.27 22.89 -14.53
CA THR A 228 -26.62 22.98 -15.84
C THR A 228 -25.36 22.14 -15.77
N ALA A 229 -25.25 21.14 -16.64
CA ALA A 229 -24.05 20.31 -16.74
C ALA A 229 -22.86 21.17 -17.20
N PRO A 230 -21.69 21.08 -16.53
CA PRO A 230 -20.49 21.77 -16.97
C PRO A 230 -19.99 21.19 -18.29
N THR A 231 -19.37 22.04 -19.11
CA THR A 231 -18.71 21.63 -20.33
C THR A 231 -17.31 21.14 -19.98
N ILE A 232 -17.00 19.87 -20.23
CA ILE A 232 -15.68 19.31 -19.91
C ILE A 232 -14.63 19.80 -20.91
N ASP A 233 -14.15 21.02 -20.69
CA ASP A 233 -13.16 21.71 -21.53
C ASP A 233 -11.91 22.16 -20.75
N GLY A 234 -11.89 21.87 -19.45
CA GLY A 234 -10.78 22.14 -18.55
C GLY A 234 -10.88 23.53 -17.94
N ARG A 235 -11.95 24.30 -18.12
CA ARG A 235 -12.12 25.65 -17.56
C ARG A 235 -13.17 25.64 -16.46
N LEU A 236 -12.87 26.28 -15.34
CA LEU A 236 -13.75 26.25 -14.17
C LEU A 236 -14.72 27.43 -14.08
N ASP A 237 -14.99 28.14 -15.19
CA ASP A 237 -15.86 29.32 -15.20
C ASP A 237 -17.27 29.00 -14.68
N GLU A 238 -17.76 27.79 -14.98
CA GLU A 238 -19.09 27.28 -14.61
C GLU A 238 -19.18 26.81 -13.16
N TRP A 239 -18.04 26.67 -12.46
CA TRP A 239 -17.94 26.15 -11.11
C TRP A 239 -18.06 27.24 -10.03
N ALA A 240 -18.31 28.47 -10.43
CA ALA A 240 -18.47 29.60 -9.52
C ALA A 240 -19.57 29.32 -8.47
N GLY A 241 -19.19 29.42 -7.19
CA GLY A 241 -20.10 29.21 -6.06
C GLY A 241 -20.24 27.76 -5.59
N ILE A 242 -19.62 26.79 -6.28
CA ILE A 242 -19.50 25.42 -5.75
C ILE A 242 -18.44 25.41 -4.64
N PRO A 243 -18.73 24.90 -3.43
CA PRO A 243 -17.76 24.87 -2.33
C PRO A 243 -16.49 24.09 -2.70
N GLY A 244 -15.34 24.68 -2.39
CA GLY A 244 -14.03 24.03 -2.55
C GLY A 244 -13.68 23.14 -1.36
N ILE A 245 -13.02 22.01 -1.64
CA ILE A 245 -12.54 21.03 -0.68
C ILE A 245 -11.03 20.90 -0.87
N THR A 246 -10.26 21.20 0.16
CA THR A 246 -8.79 21.10 0.12
C THR A 246 -8.31 19.70 0.49
N THR A 247 -7.14 19.30 0.00
CA THR A 247 -6.44 18.07 0.42
C THR A 247 -5.20 18.39 1.28
N PRO A 248 -5.32 18.70 2.58
CA PRO A 248 -4.19 19.19 3.37
C PRO A 248 -3.37 18.08 4.06
N TYR A 249 -3.85 16.83 4.09
CA TYR A 249 -3.25 15.79 4.92
C TYR A 249 -2.35 14.88 4.10
N VAL A 250 -1.08 14.78 4.48
CA VAL A 250 -0.16 13.76 3.93
C VAL A 250 -0.62 12.38 4.37
N THR A 251 -0.87 11.48 3.42
CA THR A 251 -1.37 10.12 3.68
C THR A 251 -0.51 9.02 3.07
N ALA A 252 0.36 9.37 2.11
CA ALA A 252 1.48 8.54 1.69
C ALA A 252 2.63 9.47 1.29
N SER A 253 3.87 9.03 1.46
CA SER A 253 5.04 9.68 0.90
C SER A 253 6.18 8.68 0.77
N VAL A 254 7.09 8.95 -0.15
CA VAL A 254 8.38 8.27 -0.15
C VAL A 254 9.20 8.78 1.04
N ASN A 255 10.02 7.90 1.61
CA ASN A 255 10.90 8.26 2.72
C ASN A 255 11.97 9.33 2.34
N THR A 256 12.07 9.68 1.05
CA THR A 256 12.97 10.71 0.52
C THR A 256 12.34 12.08 0.36
N TRP A 257 11.01 12.21 0.48
CA TRP A 257 10.31 13.48 0.46
C TRP A 257 10.81 14.33 1.62
N ASP A 258 11.20 15.57 1.35
CA ASP A 258 11.88 16.44 2.30
C ASP A 258 10.92 17.20 3.23
N GLY A 259 9.61 17.05 2.99
CA GLY A 259 8.53 17.66 3.75
C GLY A 259 8.19 19.08 3.32
N GLN A 260 8.75 19.58 2.22
CA GLN A 260 8.25 20.80 1.58
C GLN A 260 6.85 20.56 1.05
N ILE A 261 5.95 21.50 1.32
CA ILE A 261 4.57 21.47 0.84
C ILE A 261 4.40 22.72 -0.02
N ASP A 262 4.37 22.49 -1.32
CA ASP A 262 4.16 23.44 -2.40
C ASP A 262 3.00 23.02 -3.32
N LEU A 263 2.53 21.78 -3.18
CA LEU A 263 1.29 21.29 -3.76
C LEU A 263 0.05 21.66 -2.93
N GLU A 264 -0.92 22.32 -3.57
CA GLU A 264 -2.26 22.56 -3.02
C GLU A 264 -3.33 22.24 -4.07
N ALA A 265 -4.31 21.41 -3.73
CA ALA A 265 -5.48 21.16 -4.59
C ALA A 265 -6.78 21.62 -3.94
N THR A 266 -7.59 22.33 -4.70
CA THR A 266 -8.96 22.69 -4.36
C THR A 266 -9.93 21.95 -5.28
N TRP A 267 -10.70 21.05 -4.70
CA TRP A 267 -11.70 20.22 -5.37
C TRP A 267 -13.08 20.84 -5.26
N GLN A 268 -13.75 21.00 -6.39
CA GLN A 268 -15.16 21.32 -6.47
C GLN A 268 -15.86 20.11 -7.07
N ILE A 269 -16.99 19.72 -6.48
CA ILE A 269 -17.71 18.51 -6.87
C ILE A 269 -19.18 18.88 -7.04
N GLY A 270 -19.80 18.40 -8.12
CA GLY A 270 -21.22 18.54 -8.38
C GLY A 270 -21.79 17.25 -8.96
N TRP A 271 -23.11 17.13 -9.04
CA TRP A 271 -23.74 15.96 -9.66
C TRP A 271 -25.01 16.29 -10.43
N ASP A 272 -25.36 15.43 -11.38
CA ASP A 272 -26.70 15.34 -11.97
C ASP A 272 -27.10 13.87 -12.17
N GLU A 273 -28.23 13.62 -12.84
CA GLU A 273 -28.71 12.26 -13.09
C GLU A 273 -27.76 11.38 -13.91
N GLN A 274 -26.81 11.97 -14.64
CA GLN A 274 -25.93 11.27 -15.57
C GLN A 274 -24.50 11.13 -15.03
N PHE A 275 -23.98 12.16 -14.35
CA PHE A 275 -22.57 12.22 -13.95
C PHE A 275 -22.36 12.71 -12.51
N LEU A 276 -21.25 12.24 -11.94
CA LEU A 276 -20.53 12.93 -10.88
C LEU A 276 -19.45 13.80 -11.55
N TYR A 277 -19.48 15.11 -11.31
CA TYR A 277 -18.56 16.08 -11.90
C TYR A 277 -17.46 16.45 -10.91
N LEU A 278 -16.25 16.63 -11.44
CA LEU A 278 -15.08 17.10 -10.70
C LEU A 278 -14.48 18.30 -11.41
N GLY A 279 -14.24 19.39 -10.67
CA GLY A 279 -13.47 20.54 -11.11
C GLY A 279 -12.38 20.80 -10.08
N VAL A 280 -11.12 20.73 -10.48
CA VAL A 280 -10.00 20.77 -9.54
C VAL A 280 -8.97 21.79 -10.00
N THR A 281 -8.65 22.74 -9.14
CA THR A 281 -7.50 23.63 -9.31
C THR A 281 -6.34 23.10 -8.49
N VAL A 282 -5.18 22.93 -9.11
CA VAL A 282 -3.94 22.52 -8.47
C VAL A 282 -2.92 23.64 -8.61
N VAL A 283 -2.39 24.08 -7.48
CA VAL A 283 -1.21 24.92 -7.38
C VAL A 283 -0.02 24.01 -7.14
N ASP A 284 0.96 24.13 -8.03
CA ASP A 284 2.14 23.27 -8.11
C ASP A 284 3.24 24.02 -8.86
N ASN A 285 4.44 24.06 -8.30
CA ASN A 285 5.62 24.69 -8.86
C ASN A 285 6.33 23.82 -9.90
N ILE A 286 6.22 22.49 -9.83
CA ILE A 286 6.89 21.57 -10.76
C ILE A 286 5.94 20.43 -11.16
N HIS A 287 5.33 20.60 -12.33
CA HIS A 287 4.50 19.54 -12.91
C HIS A 287 5.34 18.46 -13.62
N VAL A 288 5.31 17.23 -13.12
CA VAL A 288 5.90 16.00 -13.69
C VAL A 288 4.88 14.87 -13.79
N GLN A 289 4.31 14.72 -14.99
CA GLN A 289 3.45 13.58 -15.33
C GLN A 289 3.94 12.85 -16.59
N THR A 290 4.81 11.87 -16.39
CA THR A 290 5.44 11.11 -17.50
C THR A 290 4.68 9.85 -17.90
N GLN A 291 3.64 9.47 -17.13
CA GLN A 291 3.02 8.16 -17.22
C GLN A 291 1.68 8.19 -17.96
N GLU A 292 1.30 7.02 -18.50
CA GLU A 292 -0.07 6.80 -18.96
C GLU A 292 -1.05 6.74 -17.78
N PRO A 293 -2.37 7.00 -17.98
CA PRO A 293 -3.33 7.16 -16.88
C PRO A 293 -3.34 6.04 -15.83
N LYS A 294 -3.04 4.81 -16.22
CA LYS A 294 -2.94 3.66 -15.30
C LYS A 294 -1.85 3.82 -14.23
N PHE A 295 -0.73 4.43 -14.60
CA PHE A 295 0.43 4.63 -13.72
C PHE A 295 0.60 6.10 -13.31
N ALA A 296 -0.38 6.94 -13.63
CA ALA A 296 -0.31 8.37 -13.36
C ALA A 296 -0.18 8.71 -11.88
N TYR A 297 -0.53 7.80 -10.96
CA TYR A 297 -0.26 7.93 -9.52
C TYR A 297 1.23 8.16 -9.20
N GLN A 298 2.14 7.82 -10.11
CA GLN A 298 3.58 8.05 -9.99
C GLN A 298 4.04 9.42 -10.48
N GLY A 299 3.12 10.35 -10.72
CA GLY A 299 3.40 11.73 -11.08
C GLY A 299 2.25 12.62 -10.60
N ASP A 300 2.27 13.89 -11.02
CA ASP A 300 1.22 14.83 -10.65
C ASP A 300 -0.11 14.40 -11.24
N SER A 301 -1.02 14.07 -10.34
CA SER A 301 -2.30 13.45 -10.67
C SER A 301 -3.26 13.58 -9.50
N LEU A 302 -4.52 13.27 -9.79
CA LEU A 302 -5.58 13.27 -8.82
C LEU A 302 -6.13 11.85 -8.67
N GLU A 303 -6.58 11.50 -7.47
CA GLU A 303 -7.23 10.23 -7.17
C GLU A 303 -8.56 10.46 -6.46
N LEU A 304 -9.60 9.78 -6.97
CA LEU A 304 -10.90 9.67 -6.32
C LEU A 304 -11.16 8.21 -5.97
N GLN A 305 -11.34 7.93 -4.69
CA GLN A 305 -11.79 6.63 -4.21
C GLN A 305 -13.25 6.72 -3.78
N LEU A 306 -14.04 5.73 -4.15
CA LEU A 306 -15.47 5.66 -3.85
C LEU A 306 -15.82 4.27 -3.35
N ASP A 307 -16.60 4.22 -2.29
CA ASP A 307 -17.30 3.04 -1.79
C ASP A 307 -18.80 3.27 -2.04
N THR A 308 -19.40 2.42 -2.87
CA THR A 308 -20.78 2.61 -3.32
C THR A 308 -21.83 1.91 -2.47
N ASP A 309 -21.45 0.99 -1.59
CA ASP A 309 -22.30 0.35 -0.59
C ASP A 309 -21.76 0.46 0.84
N LEU A 310 -21.19 1.62 1.19
CA LEU A 310 -20.55 1.91 2.49
C LEU A 310 -21.35 1.42 3.71
N ARG A 311 -22.69 1.49 3.67
CA ARG A 311 -23.54 1.03 4.77
C ARG A 311 -23.87 -0.46 4.72
N GLY A 312 -23.81 -1.07 3.54
CA GLY A 312 -24.03 -2.49 3.32
C GLY A 312 -22.85 -3.34 3.75
N ASP A 313 -21.61 -2.89 3.55
CA ASP A 313 -20.41 -3.69 3.80
C ASP A 313 -19.23 -2.96 4.47
N TYR A 314 -19.52 -2.04 5.42
CA TYR A 314 -18.57 -1.25 6.22
C TYR A 314 -17.42 -2.07 6.88
N GLU A 315 -16.44 -2.49 6.08
CA GLU A 315 -15.36 -3.40 6.44
C GLU A 315 -13.98 -2.80 6.08
N PRO A 316 -12.92 -3.07 6.86
CA PRO A 316 -11.60 -2.47 6.64
C PRO A 316 -10.80 -3.20 5.54
N LYS A 317 -11.44 -3.44 4.40
CA LYS A 317 -10.90 -4.03 3.18
C LYS A 317 -11.75 -3.57 2.01
N VAL A 318 -11.15 -3.47 0.83
CA VAL A 318 -11.94 -3.20 -0.37
C VAL A 318 -12.74 -4.42 -0.83
N SER A 319 -13.83 -4.18 -1.54
CA SER A 319 -14.79 -5.13 -2.10
C SER A 319 -15.20 -4.70 -3.52
N GLN A 320 -16.18 -5.40 -4.12
CA GLN A 320 -16.55 -5.18 -5.53
C GLN A 320 -17.26 -3.86 -5.81
N ASP A 321 -17.74 -3.16 -4.79
CA ASP A 321 -18.42 -1.88 -4.91
C ASP A 321 -17.51 -0.69 -4.58
N ASP A 322 -16.21 -0.96 -4.37
CA ASP A 322 -15.16 0.04 -4.28
C ASP A 322 -14.49 0.33 -5.62
N TYR A 323 -14.25 1.60 -5.87
CA TYR A 323 -13.63 2.12 -7.09
C TYR A 323 -12.52 3.10 -6.74
N GLN A 324 -11.49 3.14 -7.59
CA GLN A 324 -10.46 4.18 -7.57
C GLN A 324 -10.28 4.70 -8.99
N PHE A 325 -10.47 5.99 -9.17
CA PHE A 325 -10.18 6.71 -10.39
C PHE A 325 -8.86 7.46 -10.21
N ILE A 326 -7.94 7.29 -11.16
CA ILE A 326 -6.76 8.14 -11.31
C ILE A 326 -7.02 9.07 -12.47
N LEU A 327 -7.01 10.38 -12.21
CA LEU A 327 -7.18 11.43 -13.20
C LEU A 327 -5.82 12.07 -13.46
N SER A 328 -5.29 11.83 -14.66
CA SER A 328 -4.05 12.41 -15.13
C SER A 328 -4.35 13.69 -15.90
N PRO A 329 -3.71 14.83 -15.56
CA PRO A 329 -3.73 16.02 -16.41
C PRO A 329 -2.89 15.85 -17.70
N GLY A 330 -2.11 14.77 -17.82
CA GLY A 330 -1.10 14.63 -18.88
C GLY A 330 0.14 15.48 -18.62
N ASP A 331 1.03 15.61 -19.61
CA ASP A 331 2.24 16.46 -19.54
C ASP A 331 2.04 17.82 -20.23
N PHE A 332 0.83 18.10 -20.71
CA PHE A 332 0.47 19.27 -21.53
C PHE A 332 1.24 19.41 -22.85
N GLU A 333 1.92 18.35 -23.27
CA GLU A 333 2.66 18.27 -24.53
C GLU A 333 2.25 17.02 -25.31
N LYS A 334 2.81 15.86 -24.95
CA LYS A 334 2.64 14.58 -25.65
C LYS A 334 1.60 13.70 -24.98
N ASN A 335 1.69 13.55 -23.66
CA ASN A 335 0.74 12.82 -22.85
C ASN A 335 -0.51 13.68 -22.64
N ARG A 336 -1.62 13.22 -23.22
CA ARG A 336 -2.91 13.89 -23.08
C ARG A 336 -3.54 13.58 -21.72
N PRO A 337 -4.47 14.43 -21.23
CA PRO A 337 -5.27 14.11 -20.07
C PRO A 337 -5.98 12.77 -20.24
N GLY A 338 -6.13 12.01 -19.16
CA GLY A 338 -6.73 10.68 -19.22
C GLY A 338 -7.11 10.15 -17.86
N VAL A 339 -8.05 9.19 -17.84
CA VAL A 339 -8.56 8.57 -16.61
C VAL A 339 -8.35 7.06 -16.68
N PHE A 340 -7.95 6.48 -15.55
CA PHE A 340 -7.96 5.02 -15.37
C PHE A 340 -8.76 4.65 -14.13
N ARG A 341 -9.53 3.56 -14.24
CA ARG A 341 -10.37 3.05 -13.16
C ARG A 341 -9.83 1.70 -12.68
N PHE A 342 -9.64 1.60 -11.37
CA PHE A 342 -9.48 0.34 -10.65
C PHE A 342 -10.76 0.02 -9.89
N ARG A 343 -10.96 -1.27 -9.61
CA ARG A 343 -12.08 -1.78 -8.85
C ARG A 343 -11.59 -2.76 -7.78
N GLY A 344 -12.16 -2.68 -6.59
CA GLY A 344 -11.88 -3.63 -5.52
C GLY A 344 -12.39 -5.04 -5.84
N ASP A 345 -11.92 -6.01 -5.06
CA ASP A 345 -12.43 -7.38 -5.06
C ASP A 345 -12.49 -7.96 -3.65
N ASP A 346 -13.25 -9.04 -3.47
CA ASP A 346 -13.49 -9.67 -2.16
C ASP A 346 -12.21 -10.23 -1.50
N LYS A 347 -11.06 -10.18 -2.17
CA LYS A 347 -9.74 -10.57 -1.66
C LYS A 347 -8.92 -9.36 -1.19
N ASN A 348 -9.55 -8.20 -1.02
CA ASN A 348 -8.92 -6.96 -0.60
C ASN A 348 -7.84 -6.49 -1.59
N SER A 349 -8.12 -6.57 -2.89
CA SER A 349 -7.23 -6.12 -3.96
C SER A 349 -7.90 -5.08 -4.84
N MET A 350 -7.15 -4.04 -5.25
CA MET A 350 -7.56 -3.12 -6.29
C MET A 350 -7.03 -3.63 -7.63
N SER A 351 -7.93 -4.07 -8.50
CA SER A 351 -7.60 -4.66 -9.79
C SER A 351 -8.01 -3.71 -10.93
N GLU A 352 -7.34 -3.83 -12.07
CA GLU A 352 -7.63 -3.01 -13.26
C GLU A 352 -9.07 -3.22 -13.73
N ALA A 353 -9.81 -2.12 -13.92
CA ALA A 353 -11.17 -2.13 -14.45
C ALA A 353 -11.28 -1.16 -15.63
N PRO A 354 -10.56 -1.43 -16.75
CA PRO A 354 -10.52 -0.54 -17.91
C PRO A 354 -11.89 -0.38 -18.58
N GLY A 355 -12.00 0.58 -19.50
CA GLY A 355 -13.24 0.85 -20.24
C GLY A 355 -14.17 1.84 -19.56
N THR A 356 -13.66 2.69 -18.68
CA THR A 356 -14.39 3.88 -18.22
C THR A 356 -14.73 4.79 -19.40
N THR A 357 -15.91 5.41 -19.37
CA THR A 357 -16.33 6.43 -20.33
C THR A 357 -16.25 7.84 -19.73
N THR A 358 -15.50 7.98 -18.64
CA THR A 358 -15.22 9.26 -17.98
C THR A 358 -14.62 10.25 -18.97
N GLN A 359 -15.23 11.43 -19.02
CA GLN A 359 -14.72 12.56 -19.79
C GLN A 359 -13.71 13.30 -18.93
N ILE A 360 -12.63 13.77 -19.53
CA ILE A 360 -11.60 14.57 -18.85
C ILE A 360 -11.02 15.62 -19.78
N ALA A 361 -10.81 16.81 -19.23
CA ALA A 361 -10.03 17.86 -19.82
C ALA A 361 -9.11 18.46 -18.76
N ALA A 362 -7.95 18.94 -19.18
CA ALA A 362 -7.02 19.61 -18.28
C ALA A 362 -6.27 20.70 -19.03
N HIS A 363 -5.86 21.74 -18.31
CA HIS A 363 -4.98 22.77 -18.86
C HIS A 363 -3.95 23.22 -17.82
N ALA A 364 -2.77 23.57 -18.30
CA ALA A 364 -1.74 24.19 -17.48
C ALA A 364 -2.13 25.63 -17.15
N THR A 365 -1.90 26.04 -15.91
CA THR A 365 -2.02 27.43 -15.46
C THR A 365 -0.63 28.04 -15.25
N SER A 366 -0.57 29.31 -14.86
CA SER A 366 0.72 29.95 -14.52
C SER A 366 1.37 29.42 -13.25
N SER A 367 0.65 28.64 -12.43
CA SER A 367 1.08 28.23 -11.09
C SER A 367 0.73 26.77 -10.78
N GLY A 368 0.52 25.94 -11.80
CA GLY A 368 0.08 24.54 -11.66
C GLY A 368 -0.84 24.17 -12.81
N TYR A 369 -2.00 23.59 -12.51
CA TYR A 369 -2.94 23.12 -13.54
C TYR A 369 -4.38 23.03 -13.05
N VAL A 370 -5.29 22.81 -13.98
CA VAL A 370 -6.70 22.52 -13.71
C VAL A 370 -7.06 21.19 -14.35
N VAL A 371 -7.87 20.39 -13.66
CA VAL A 371 -8.51 19.19 -14.19
C VAL A 371 -10.02 19.33 -14.05
N GLU A 372 -10.73 18.95 -15.10
CA GLU A 372 -12.18 18.87 -15.12
C GLU A 372 -12.60 17.51 -15.66
N ALA A 373 -13.54 16.84 -14.99
CA ALA A 373 -13.98 15.50 -15.36
C ALA A 373 -15.46 15.25 -15.08
N ALA A 374 -16.06 14.36 -15.89
CA ALA A 374 -17.41 13.85 -15.70
C ALA A 374 -17.39 12.32 -15.65
N ILE A 375 -17.65 11.76 -14.47
CA ILE A 375 -17.68 10.32 -14.22
C ILE A 375 -19.14 9.84 -14.35
N PRO A 376 -19.47 8.99 -15.33
CA PRO A 376 -20.82 8.47 -15.45
C PRO A 376 -21.17 7.59 -14.25
N TRP A 377 -22.37 7.71 -13.70
CA TRP A 377 -22.81 6.84 -12.60
C TRP A 377 -22.80 5.35 -12.95
N ALA A 378 -22.98 5.04 -14.23
CA ALA A 378 -22.86 3.69 -14.78
C ALA A 378 -21.45 3.10 -14.63
N ASP A 379 -20.40 3.92 -14.57
CA ASP A 379 -19.03 3.46 -14.38
C ASP A 379 -18.77 2.96 -12.95
N ILE A 380 -19.64 3.28 -12.00
CA ILE A 380 -19.59 2.78 -10.61
C ILE A 380 -20.87 2.01 -10.24
N PHE A 381 -21.64 1.59 -11.24
CA PHE A 381 -22.84 0.75 -11.08
C PHE A 381 -23.84 1.26 -10.04
N THR A 382 -23.94 2.58 -9.90
CA THR A 382 -24.77 3.25 -8.89
C THR A 382 -25.85 4.08 -9.58
N THR A 383 -27.00 4.29 -8.91
CA THR A 383 -28.04 5.21 -9.38
C THR A 383 -28.07 6.44 -8.46
N PRO A 384 -27.87 7.66 -8.99
CA PRO A 384 -27.83 8.85 -8.16
C PRO A 384 -29.22 9.22 -7.64
N SER A 385 -29.27 9.72 -6.42
CA SER A 385 -30.45 10.34 -5.85
C SER A 385 -30.06 11.29 -4.71
N ALA A 386 -30.86 12.33 -4.48
CA ALA A 386 -30.64 13.21 -3.33
C ALA A 386 -30.68 12.39 -2.03
N GLY A 387 -29.67 12.59 -1.18
CA GLY A 387 -29.45 11.84 0.06
C GLY A 387 -28.61 10.57 -0.10
N LEU A 388 -28.29 10.14 -1.32
CA LEU A 388 -27.30 9.06 -1.55
C LEU A 388 -25.98 9.45 -0.90
N THR A 389 -25.43 8.55 -0.09
CA THR A 389 -24.16 8.74 0.61
C THR A 389 -23.22 7.60 0.24
N LEU A 390 -22.05 7.96 -0.26
CA LEU A 390 -20.95 7.07 -0.62
C LEU A 390 -19.80 7.24 0.37
N GLY A 391 -18.96 6.23 0.54
CA GLY A 391 -17.62 6.45 1.10
C GLY A 391 -16.75 7.14 0.06
N ALA A 392 -15.91 8.08 0.46
CA ALA A 392 -15.13 8.87 -0.48
C ALA A 392 -13.76 9.31 0.06
N ALA A 393 -12.75 9.24 -0.80
CA ALA A 393 -11.47 9.91 -0.57
C ALA A 393 -11.00 10.67 -1.81
N LEU A 394 -10.80 11.98 -1.64
CA LEU A 394 -10.12 12.85 -2.60
C LEU A 394 -8.64 12.91 -2.24
N SER A 395 -7.77 12.68 -3.20
CA SER A 395 -6.32 12.71 -3.01
C SER A 395 -5.59 13.34 -4.19
N THR A 396 -4.49 14.02 -3.90
CA THR A 396 -3.62 14.69 -4.88
C THR A 396 -2.23 14.11 -4.74
N ASN A 397 -1.67 13.65 -5.85
CA ASN A 397 -0.32 13.10 -5.93
C ASN A 397 0.63 14.15 -6.46
N ASP A 398 1.88 14.02 -6.00
CA ASP A 398 2.95 14.97 -6.24
C ASP A 398 4.19 14.27 -6.79
N ASN A 399 4.86 14.92 -7.74
CA ASN A 399 6.20 14.56 -8.18
C ASN A 399 6.95 15.80 -8.69
N ASP A 400 7.95 16.24 -7.94
CA ASP A 400 8.82 17.35 -8.30
C ASP A 400 10.04 16.91 -9.11
N THR A 401 10.26 15.61 -9.28
CA THR A 401 11.49 15.08 -9.86
C THR A 401 11.33 14.87 -11.38
N PRO A 402 11.86 15.77 -12.24
CA PRO A 402 11.57 15.73 -13.67
C PRO A 402 12.01 14.44 -14.34
N GLU A 403 11.27 14.03 -15.38
CA GLU A 403 11.49 12.80 -16.15
C GLU A 403 11.36 11.49 -15.34
N THR A 404 10.86 11.55 -14.11
CA THR A 404 10.66 10.36 -13.28
C THR A 404 9.21 9.91 -13.21
N ALA A 405 9.02 8.74 -12.60
CA ALA A 405 7.74 8.18 -12.24
C ALA A 405 7.83 7.72 -10.78
N VAL A 406 7.66 8.68 -9.87
CA VAL A 406 7.66 8.46 -8.42
C VAL A 406 6.49 9.23 -7.82
N GLN A 407 5.65 8.53 -7.06
CA GLN A 407 4.67 9.20 -6.19
C GLN A 407 5.43 9.76 -4.99
N GLU A 408 5.91 11.00 -5.04
CA GLU A 408 6.73 11.55 -3.98
C GLU A 408 5.93 11.75 -2.69
N VAL A 409 4.74 12.35 -2.83
CA VAL A 409 3.77 12.47 -1.73
C VAL A 409 2.35 12.37 -2.27
N MET A 410 1.44 11.90 -1.42
CA MET A 410 0.00 11.94 -1.63
C MET A 410 -0.63 12.71 -0.47
N PHE A 411 -1.37 13.75 -0.83
CA PHE A 411 -2.27 14.45 0.08
C PHE A 411 -3.69 13.93 -0.04
N SER A 412 -4.47 14.03 1.03
CA SER A 412 -5.89 13.69 1.04
C SER A 412 -6.72 14.73 1.81
N HIS A 413 -8.00 14.82 1.48
CA HIS A 413 -8.96 15.65 2.21
C HIS A 413 -9.27 15.09 3.62
N VAL A 414 -8.98 13.80 3.86
CA VAL A 414 -9.22 13.13 5.14
C VAL A 414 -7.93 12.49 5.67
N SER A 415 -7.57 12.83 6.91
CA SER A 415 -6.29 12.41 7.52
C SER A 415 -6.21 10.92 7.85
N THR A 416 -7.34 10.23 7.91
CA THR A 416 -7.42 8.81 8.27
C THR A 416 -7.24 7.89 7.08
N ARG A 417 -7.23 8.43 5.85
CA ARG A 417 -7.26 7.65 4.62
C ARG A 417 -6.17 6.59 4.60
N LYS A 418 -6.58 5.35 4.38
CA LYS A 418 -5.75 4.21 4.02
C LYS A 418 -6.23 3.66 2.68
N TRP A 419 -5.30 3.25 1.84
CA TRP A 419 -5.58 2.90 0.45
C TRP A 419 -6.67 1.82 0.26
N ARG A 420 -6.62 0.73 1.04
CA ARG A 420 -7.52 -0.43 0.89
C ARG A 420 -8.41 -0.65 2.11
N ASP A 421 -8.86 0.42 2.76
CA ASP A 421 -9.70 0.36 3.95
C ASP A 421 -10.76 1.46 3.83
N PRO A 422 -11.93 1.16 3.21
CA PRO A 422 -13.02 2.12 3.02
C PRO A 422 -13.54 2.75 4.32
N THR A 423 -13.45 2.04 5.45
CA THR A 423 -13.84 2.58 6.78
C THR A 423 -12.98 3.75 7.25
N SER A 424 -11.84 3.98 6.58
CA SER A 424 -10.92 5.08 6.86
C SER A 424 -11.14 6.32 6.00
N TRP A 425 -12.04 6.23 5.01
CA TRP A 425 -12.38 7.32 4.09
C TRP A 425 -13.41 8.28 4.70
N GLY A 426 -13.64 9.41 4.04
CA GLY A 426 -14.72 10.33 4.37
C GLY A 426 -16.04 9.87 3.75
N THR A 427 -17.03 10.75 3.70
CA THR A 427 -18.30 10.48 3.00
C THR A 427 -18.60 11.56 1.98
N LEU A 428 -19.30 11.18 0.91
CA LEU A 428 -19.82 12.09 -0.10
C LEU A 428 -21.33 11.92 -0.17
N THR A 429 -22.07 12.99 0.13
CA THR A 429 -23.55 12.98 0.15
C THR A 429 -24.14 13.91 -0.90
N LEU A 430 -24.96 13.35 -1.79
CA LEU A 430 -25.65 14.09 -2.84
C LEU A 430 -26.76 14.98 -2.26
N GLN A 431 -26.65 16.29 -2.47
CA GLN A 431 -27.66 17.27 -2.09
C GLN A 431 -28.70 17.44 -3.20
N PRO A 432 -29.94 17.84 -2.87
CA PRO A 432 -31.01 18.03 -3.85
C PRO A 432 -30.73 19.11 -4.90
#